data_AF-A0A2S5LHD2-F1
#
_entry.id   AF-A0A2S5LHD2-F1
#
_cell.length_a   1.000
_cell.length_b   1.000
_cell.length_c   1.000
_cell.angle_alpha   90.00
_cell.angle_beta   90.00
_cell.angle_gamma   90.00
#
_symmetry.space_group_name_H-M   'P 1'
#
loop_
_entity.id
_entity.type
_entity.pdbx_description
1 polymer ?
#
loop_
_entity_poly.entity_id
_entity_poly.type
_entity_poly.pdbx_seq_one_letter_code
_entity_poly.pdbx_strand_id
1 'polypeptide(L)'
;HVKQQKRSANESQTERHIQNQITNIPDLEPSLREGRAEPPGSMPEAPEAERAGGAEAEGAGSGLGERQLSSTRTYPLGMVLQACPDIVDYGKRGEIACWRDLIDAAAIVRSALGVSPDAWKQALDVLGEHDASIVIAAILQRGEEIKSAGGYLRVLTGKAREGEFSLGPVLMALLRGKAAKAARDRKKAG
;
A
#
# COMPACT_ATOMS: atom_id res chain seq x y z
N HIS A 1 33.64 52.72 -23.60
CA HIS A 1 34.03 51.29 -23.68
C HIS A 1 32.88 50.42 -23.17
N VAL A 2 32.42 49.50 -24.03
CA VAL A 2 31.91 48.12 -23.82
C VAL A 2 31.11 47.75 -22.55
N LYS A 3 30.03 46.95 -22.54
CA LYS A 3 28.97 46.49 -23.47
C LYS A 3 28.18 45.40 -22.69
N GLN A 4 26.85 45.57 -22.55
CA GLN A 4 25.74 44.57 -22.58
C GLN A 4 25.80 43.29 -21.67
N GLN A 5 24.74 42.52 -21.36
CA GLN A 5 23.30 42.51 -21.63
C GLN A 5 22.66 41.51 -20.64
N LYS A 6 21.36 41.71 -20.31
CA LYS A 6 20.47 40.61 -19.91
C LYS A 6 19.86 39.92 -21.15
N ARG A 7 19.81 38.58 -21.18
CA ARG A 7 18.89 37.66 -21.90
C ARG A 7 18.93 36.33 -21.12
N SER A 8 17.86 35.83 -20.49
CA SER A 8 16.62 35.20 -21.00
C SER A 8 16.79 33.73 -21.47
N ALA A 9 16.08 32.84 -20.75
CA ALA A 9 15.41 31.59 -21.18
C ALA A 9 16.22 30.28 -21.43
N ASN A 10 15.96 29.32 -20.51
CA ASN A 10 15.31 28.00 -20.72
C ASN A 10 16.11 26.68 -20.94
N GLU A 11 15.60 25.66 -20.23
CA GLU A 11 15.46 24.22 -20.50
C GLU A 11 16.56 23.15 -20.27
N SER A 12 16.10 22.12 -19.52
CA SER A 12 16.39 20.69 -19.62
C SER A 12 17.78 20.15 -19.28
N GLN A 13 17.89 19.52 -18.10
CA GLN A 13 18.57 18.23 -17.98
C GLN A 13 17.77 17.28 -17.06
N THR A 14 17.16 16.28 -17.70
CA THR A 14 16.85 14.99 -17.08
C THR A 14 18.09 14.14 -17.21
N GLU A 15 18.69 13.68 -16.12
CA GLU A 15 19.53 12.49 -16.17
C GLU A 15 19.42 11.71 -14.85
N ARG A 16 19.12 10.42 -15.00
CA ARG A 16 18.85 9.47 -13.90
C ARG A 16 20.18 8.96 -13.37
N HIS A 17 20.43 9.07 -12.07
CA HIS A 17 21.46 8.25 -11.42
C HIS A 17 20.84 7.34 -10.38
N ILE A 18 20.68 6.08 -10.79
CA ILE A 18 20.48 4.92 -9.92
C ILE A 18 21.89 4.40 -9.63
N GLN A 19 22.33 4.39 -8.37
CA GLN A 19 23.45 3.54 -7.98
C GLN A 19 23.08 2.74 -6.73
N ASN A 20 22.72 1.50 -7.02
CA ASN A 20 22.47 0.39 -6.12
C ASN A 20 23.77 0.04 -5.37
N GLN A 21 23.80 0.14 -4.04
CA GLN A 21 24.85 -0.47 -3.22
C GLN A 21 24.24 -1.58 -2.36
N ILE A 22 24.51 -2.81 -2.80
CA ILE A 22 24.18 -4.06 -2.15
C ILE A 22 25.44 -4.55 -1.41
N THR A 23 25.25 -4.83 -0.12
CA THR A 23 25.82 -5.94 0.65
C THR A 23 27.27 -5.87 1.17
N ASN A 24 27.39 -5.90 2.51
CA ASN A 24 28.57 -6.41 3.21
C ASN A 24 28.15 -7.68 3.96
N ILE A 25 28.74 -8.82 3.57
CA ILE A 25 28.55 -10.15 4.15
C ILE A 25 29.80 -10.42 5.00
N PRO A 26 29.69 -10.95 6.22
CA PRO A 26 30.82 -11.61 6.85
C PRO A 26 30.84 -13.12 6.52
N ASP A 27 32.01 -13.50 6.01
CA ASP A 27 32.69 -14.79 5.89
C ASP A 27 32.33 -15.87 6.93
N LEU A 28 31.97 -17.06 6.45
CA LEU A 28 32.16 -18.35 7.14
C LEU A 28 32.29 -19.47 6.09
N GLU A 29 33.52 -19.93 5.86
CA GLU A 29 33.82 -21.27 5.33
C GLU A 29 33.51 -22.33 6.41
N PRO A 30 33.07 -23.56 6.06
CA PRO A 30 34.07 -24.58 5.71
C PRO A 30 33.62 -25.71 4.75
N SER A 31 34.59 -26.12 3.92
CA SER A 31 34.99 -27.51 3.61
C SER A 31 34.19 -28.46 2.68
N LEU A 32 34.97 -29.01 1.72
CA LEU A 32 34.93 -30.35 1.09
C LEU A 32 34.26 -30.55 -0.29
N ARG A 33 34.98 -30.09 -1.31
CA ARG A 33 35.69 -30.90 -2.35
C ARG A 33 35.00 -32.10 -3.05
N GLU A 34 34.80 -31.87 -4.35
CA GLU A 34 34.94 -32.72 -5.57
C GLU A 34 34.09 -33.97 -5.86
N GLY A 35 33.43 -33.92 -7.02
CA GLY A 35 33.04 -35.08 -7.84
C GLY A 35 32.26 -34.69 -9.10
N ARG A 36 32.95 -34.30 -10.18
CA ARG A 36 32.43 -33.92 -11.50
C ARG A 36 32.36 -35.13 -12.44
N ALA A 37 31.30 -35.25 -13.26
CA ALA A 37 31.35 -35.66 -14.68
C ALA A 37 29.96 -35.56 -15.37
N GLU A 38 29.91 -34.90 -16.53
CA GLU A 38 28.80 -34.85 -17.52
C GLU A 38 29.11 -35.80 -18.72
N PRO A 39 28.54 -35.71 -19.96
CA PRO A 39 27.19 -35.39 -20.55
C PRO A 39 26.82 -36.51 -21.61
N PRO A 40 26.24 -36.35 -22.84
CA PRO A 40 25.42 -35.32 -23.55
C PRO A 40 24.22 -35.83 -24.43
N GLY A 41 23.49 -34.90 -25.09
CA GLY A 41 22.73 -35.08 -26.36
C GLY A 41 21.19 -34.99 -26.24
N SER A 42 20.40 -34.34 -27.10
CA SER A 42 20.58 -33.69 -28.40
C SER A 42 19.41 -32.71 -28.67
N MET A 43 19.70 -31.65 -29.44
CA MET A 43 18.76 -30.77 -30.19
C MET A 43 17.92 -31.60 -31.20
N PRO A 44 16.79 -31.13 -31.82
CA PRO A 44 16.72 -29.82 -32.49
C PRO A 44 15.36 -29.09 -32.69
N GLU A 45 15.52 -27.86 -33.19
CA GLU A 45 14.72 -27.13 -34.19
C GLU A 45 13.41 -26.38 -33.85
N ALA A 46 13.42 -25.10 -34.25
CA ALA A 46 12.29 -24.18 -34.38
C ALA A 46 11.49 -24.50 -35.66
N PRO A 47 10.29 -23.91 -35.84
CA PRO A 47 10.27 -22.70 -36.67
C PRO A 47 9.27 -21.61 -36.22
N GLU A 48 9.52 -20.41 -36.75
CA GLU A 48 8.73 -19.19 -36.71
C GLU A 48 7.30 -19.35 -37.27
N ALA A 49 6.34 -18.61 -36.70
CA ALA A 49 5.18 -18.11 -37.44
C ALA A 49 4.62 -16.83 -36.77
N GLU A 50 4.57 -15.77 -37.58
CA GLU A 50 3.99 -14.47 -37.31
C GLU A 50 2.46 -14.49 -37.13
N ARG A 51 2.02 -13.53 -36.29
CA ARG A 51 0.84 -12.67 -36.43
C ARG A 51 -0.59 -13.17 -36.18
N ALA A 52 -1.26 -12.21 -35.51
CA ALA A 52 -2.65 -11.77 -35.65
C ALA A 52 -3.71 -12.51 -34.81
N GLY A 53 -4.10 -11.82 -33.73
CA GLY A 53 -5.46 -11.26 -33.68
C GLY A 53 -6.55 -12.17 -33.11
N GLY A 54 -7.11 -11.72 -31.98
CA GLY A 54 -8.49 -12.02 -31.60
C GLY A 54 -8.62 -13.18 -30.61
N ALA A 55 -8.77 -12.83 -29.33
CA ALA A 55 -9.60 -13.58 -28.40
C ALA A 55 -9.91 -12.68 -27.19
N GLU A 56 -10.94 -11.86 -27.38
CA GLU A 56 -11.98 -11.54 -26.41
C GLU A 56 -11.86 -12.39 -25.11
N ALA A 57 -11.23 -11.84 -24.07
CA ALA A 57 -11.32 -12.43 -22.73
C ALA A 57 -12.62 -11.94 -22.10
N GLU A 58 -13.69 -12.64 -22.48
CA GLU A 58 -14.97 -12.80 -21.80
C GLU A 58 -14.92 -12.29 -20.36
N GLY A 59 -15.55 -11.13 -20.15
CA GLY A 59 -15.90 -10.66 -18.83
C GLY A 59 -16.83 -11.68 -18.20
N ALA A 60 -16.29 -12.50 -17.30
CA ALA A 60 -17.03 -13.32 -16.37
C ALA A 60 -17.77 -12.39 -15.39
N GLY A 61 -18.82 -11.76 -15.89
CA GLY A 61 -19.89 -11.18 -15.10
C GLY A 61 -20.68 -12.29 -14.46
N SER A 62 -20.11 -12.91 -13.42
CA SER A 62 -20.91 -13.70 -12.48
C SER A 62 -21.58 -12.73 -11.53
N GLY A 63 -22.73 -12.23 -11.97
CA GLY A 63 -23.78 -11.88 -11.04
C GLY A 63 -24.19 -13.11 -10.23
N LEU A 64 -24.79 -12.83 -9.08
CA LEU A 64 -25.34 -13.76 -8.08
C LEU A 64 -24.36 -14.12 -6.94
N GLY A 65 -24.40 -13.32 -5.85
CA GLY A 65 -24.23 -13.92 -4.52
C GLY A 65 -23.24 -13.30 -3.52
N GLU A 66 -22.85 -12.03 -3.58
CA GLU A 66 -22.00 -11.45 -2.51
C GLU A 66 -22.79 -11.02 -1.26
N ARG A 67 -23.76 -11.83 -0.80
CA ARG A 67 -24.28 -11.74 0.57
C ARG A 67 -23.80 -12.89 1.47
N GLN A 68 -22.94 -13.77 0.96
CA GLN A 68 -22.51 -15.00 1.64
C GLN A 68 -21.00 -15.05 1.99
N LEU A 69 -20.17 -14.05 1.62
CA LEU A 69 -18.74 -14.01 2.01
C LEU A 69 -18.49 -13.29 3.35
N SER A 70 -19.41 -13.46 4.29
CA SER A 70 -19.18 -13.18 5.72
C SER A 70 -18.43 -14.32 6.40
N SER A 71 -17.50 -14.97 5.68
CA SER A 71 -16.48 -15.83 6.25
C SER A 71 -15.48 -14.95 7.02
N THR A 72 -15.77 -14.77 8.31
CA THR A 72 -14.80 -14.51 9.40
C THR A 72 -13.58 -13.67 9.03
N ARG A 73 -13.79 -12.43 8.55
CA ARG A 73 -12.71 -11.45 8.59
C ARG A 73 -12.39 -11.16 10.05
N THR A 74 -11.11 -11.09 10.40
CA THR A 74 -10.64 -10.81 11.76
C THR A 74 -11.26 -9.55 12.34
N TYR A 75 -11.49 -8.55 11.50
CA TYR A 75 -12.15 -7.29 11.87
C TYR A 75 -13.33 -7.02 10.92
N PRO A 76 -14.58 -6.95 11.42
CA PRO A 76 -15.72 -6.63 10.57
C PRO A 76 -15.70 -5.15 10.16
N LEU A 77 -16.22 -4.85 8.96
CA LEU A 77 -16.26 -3.48 8.41
C LEU A 77 -16.88 -2.47 9.39
N GLY A 78 -18.00 -2.84 10.02
CA GLY A 78 -18.67 -1.97 11.00
C GLY A 78 -17.77 -1.58 12.18
N MET A 79 -16.90 -2.48 12.65
CA MET A 79 -15.93 -2.15 13.70
C MET A 79 -14.87 -1.15 13.21
N VAL A 80 -14.38 -1.34 11.98
CA VAL A 80 -13.42 -0.42 11.37
C VAL A 80 -14.01 0.98 11.21
N LEU A 81 -15.24 1.08 10.71
CA LEU A 81 -15.92 2.38 10.54
C LEU A 81 -16.26 3.05 11.88
N GLN A 82 -16.52 2.28 12.93
CA GLN A 82 -16.68 2.85 14.28
C GLN A 82 -15.37 3.44 14.83
N ALA A 83 -14.25 2.78 14.54
CA ALA A 83 -12.92 3.21 14.94
C ALA A 83 -12.41 4.40 14.11
N CYS A 84 -12.73 4.42 12.82
CA CYS A 84 -12.27 5.41 11.84
C CYS A 84 -13.46 6.09 11.13
N PRO A 85 -14.32 6.86 11.81
CA PRO A 85 -15.46 7.53 11.19
C PRO A 85 -15.09 8.52 10.08
N ASP A 86 -13.93 9.19 10.16
CA ASP A 86 -13.56 10.28 9.24
C ASP A 86 -13.39 9.79 7.79
N ILE A 87 -13.17 8.48 7.58
CA ILE A 87 -13.04 7.90 6.24
C ILE A 87 -14.38 7.87 5.49
N VAL A 88 -15.51 7.92 6.20
CA VAL A 88 -16.86 7.82 5.62
C VAL A 88 -17.17 9.02 4.72
N ASP A 89 -16.64 10.19 5.04
CA ASP A 89 -16.77 11.41 4.22
C ASP A 89 -16.15 11.27 2.82
N TYR A 90 -15.26 10.29 2.64
CA TYR A 90 -14.62 9.98 1.35
C TYR A 90 -15.32 8.84 0.59
N GLY A 91 -16.37 8.25 1.18
CA GLY A 91 -17.20 7.26 0.52
C GLY A 91 -18.04 7.85 -0.61
N LYS A 92 -18.40 7.04 -1.60
CA LYS A 92 -19.35 7.45 -2.64
C LYS A 92 -20.68 7.78 -1.97
N ARG A 93 -21.24 8.97 -2.25
CA ARG A 93 -22.45 9.51 -1.58
C ARG A 93 -22.31 9.71 -0.06
N GLY A 94 -21.08 9.79 0.47
CA GLY A 94 -20.83 9.98 1.90
C GLY A 94 -21.15 8.74 2.74
N GLU A 95 -21.15 7.55 2.14
CA GLU A 95 -21.36 6.28 2.82
C GLU A 95 -20.35 5.22 2.38
N ILE A 96 -20.07 4.26 3.27
CA ILE A 96 -19.25 3.09 3.00
C ILE A 96 -20.08 1.86 3.39
N ALA A 97 -20.63 1.16 2.41
CA ALA A 97 -21.53 0.01 2.64
C ALA A 97 -20.79 -1.32 2.55
N CYS A 98 -19.68 -1.37 1.81
CA CYS A 98 -18.89 -2.57 1.61
C CYS A 98 -17.37 -2.30 1.65
N TRP A 99 -16.58 -3.38 1.65
CA TRP A 99 -15.12 -3.27 1.65
C TRP A 99 -14.57 -2.59 0.40
N ARG A 100 -15.24 -2.77 -0.75
CA ARG A 100 -14.85 -2.11 -2.00
C ARG A 100 -14.94 -0.59 -1.86
N ASP A 101 -16.01 -0.10 -1.22
CA ASP A 101 -16.17 1.34 -0.94
C ASP A 101 -15.07 1.86 -0.01
N LEU A 102 -14.65 1.05 0.98
CA LEU A 102 -13.54 1.42 1.87
C LEU A 102 -12.21 1.52 1.11
N ILE A 103 -11.94 0.59 0.20
CA ILE A 103 -10.72 0.58 -0.63
C ILE A 103 -10.71 1.80 -1.56
N ASP A 104 -11.83 2.10 -2.20
CA ASP A 104 -12.00 3.29 -3.05
C ASP A 104 -11.76 4.58 -2.23
N ALA A 105 -12.39 4.69 -1.06
CA ALA A 105 -12.20 5.82 -0.16
C ALA A 105 -10.73 5.94 0.29
N ALA A 106 -10.09 4.85 0.68
CA ALA A 106 -8.67 4.82 1.06
C ALA A 106 -7.76 5.28 -0.08
N ALA A 107 -8.07 4.96 -1.35
CA ALA A 107 -7.31 5.43 -2.50
C ALA A 107 -7.39 6.95 -2.72
N ILE A 108 -8.52 7.57 -2.35
CA ILE A 108 -8.66 9.04 -2.34
C ILE A 108 -7.87 9.62 -1.18
N VAL A 109 -8.05 9.07 0.02
CA VAL A 109 -7.47 9.55 1.26
C VAL A 109 -5.95 9.46 1.27
N ARG A 110 -5.35 8.38 0.74
CA ARG A 110 -3.89 8.26 0.65
C ARG A 110 -3.30 9.47 -0.10
N SER A 111 -3.98 9.94 -1.15
CA SER A 111 -3.53 11.05 -1.98
C SER A 111 -3.68 12.36 -1.22
N ALA A 112 -4.81 12.54 -0.51
CA ALA A 112 -5.05 13.70 0.36
C ALA A 112 -4.03 13.79 1.52
N LEU A 113 -3.59 12.65 2.05
CA LEU A 113 -2.58 12.55 3.11
C LEU A 113 -1.13 12.66 2.61
N GLY A 114 -0.91 12.80 1.30
CA GLY A 114 0.44 12.87 0.71
C GLY A 114 1.21 11.55 0.77
N VAL A 115 0.52 10.41 0.80
CA VAL A 115 1.15 9.08 0.67
C VAL A 115 1.56 8.87 -0.78
N SER A 116 2.84 8.61 -1.02
CA SER A 116 3.34 8.38 -2.38
C SER A 116 2.87 7.04 -2.95
N PRO A 117 2.70 6.92 -4.28
CA PRO A 117 2.24 5.68 -4.92
C PRO A 117 3.11 4.47 -4.60
N ASP A 118 4.43 4.67 -4.48
CA ASP A 118 5.39 3.64 -4.07
C ASP A 118 5.14 3.11 -2.66
N ALA A 119 4.89 3.99 -1.68
CA ALA A 119 4.61 3.59 -0.30
C ALA A 119 3.31 2.81 -0.21
N TRP A 120 2.30 3.25 -0.97
CA TRP A 120 1.03 2.54 -1.06
C TRP A 120 1.20 1.16 -1.69
N LYS A 121 1.94 1.05 -2.80
CA LYS A 121 2.20 -0.23 -3.45
C LYS A 121 2.88 -1.21 -2.49
N GLN A 122 3.93 -0.77 -1.78
CA GLN A 122 4.58 -1.61 -0.77
C GLN A 122 3.62 -2.04 0.35
N ALA A 123 2.73 -1.15 0.79
CA ALA A 123 1.72 -1.50 1.78
C ALA A 123 0.75 -2.57 1.24
N LEU A 124 0.32 -2.47 -0.02
CA LEU A 124 -0.51 -3.49 -0.66
C LEU A 124 0.21 -4.84 -0.77
N ASP A 125 1.49 -4.84 -1.18
CA ASP A 125 2.29 -6.05 -1.34
C ASP A 125 2.49 -6.81 0.00
N VAL A 126 2.62 -6.08 1.12
CA VAL A 126 2.92 -6.69 2.44
C VAL A 126 1.65 -6.96 3.25
N LEU A 127 0.72 -6.00 3.32
CA LEU A 127 -0.48 -6.09 4.16
C LEU A 127 -1.67 -6.68 3.41
N GLY A 128 -1.71 -6.53 2.09
CA GLY A 128 -2.91 -6.76 1.29
C GLY A 128 -3.86 -5.56 1.27
N GLU A 129 -4.77 -5.57 0.31
CA GLU A 129 -5.62 -4.43 -0.04
C GLU A 129 -6.56 -3.98 1.08
N HIS A 130 -7.12 -4.95 1.81
CA HIS A 130 -8.06 -4.68 2.91
C HIS A 130 -7.33 -4.06 4.11
N ASP A 131 -6.28 -4.71 4.58
CA ASP A 131 -5.54 -4.26 5.76
C ASP A 131 -4.83 -2.93 5.49
N ALA A 132 -4.26 -2.74 4.31
CA ALA A 132 -3.70 -1.45 3.90
C ALA A 132 -4.77 -0.32 3.91
N SER A 133 -6.00 -0.62 3.48
CA SER A 133 -7.11 0.34 3.52
C SER A 133 -7.52 0.69 4.96
N ILE A 134 -7.52 -0.30 5.87
CA ILE A 134 -7.74 -0.06 7.30
C ILE A 134 -6.65 0.83 7.88
N VAL A 135 -5.38 0.61 7.51
CA VAL A 135 -4.26 1.44 7.96
C VAL A 135 -4.41 2.88 7.48
N ILE A 136 -4.79 3.12 6.22
CA ILE A 136 -5.02 4.48 5.72
C ILE A 136 -6.16 5.16 6.50
N ALA A 137 -7.27 4.45 6.74
CA ALA A 137 -8.37 4.97 7.55
C ALA A 137 -7.92 5.32 8.98
N ALA A 138 -7.08 4.48 9.60
CA ALA A 138 -6.52 4.71 10.92
C ALA A 138 -5.55 5.90 10.96
N ILE A 139 -4.77 6.10 9.90
CA ILE A 139 -3.87 7.26 9.76
C ILE A 139 -4.68 8.55 9.63
N LEU A 140 -5.71 8.55 8.79
CA LEU A 140 -6.63 9.69 8.64
C LEU A 140 -7.23 10.09 9.99
N GLN A 141 -7.73 9.09 10.75
CA GLN A 141 -8.35 9.33 12.05
C GLN A 141 -7.37 9.96 13.07
N ARG A 142 -6.07 9.76 12.88
CA ARG A 142 -4.99 10.30 13.71
C ARG A 142 -4.23 11.42 13.01
N GLY A 143 -4.80 12.05 11.99
CA GLY A 143 -4.10 13.01 11.13
C GLY A 143 -3.42 14.16 11.88
N GLU A 144 -3.98 14.58 13.02
CA GLU A 144 -3.38 15.63 13.86
C GLU A 144 -2.12 15.18 14.64
N GLU A 145 -1.98 13.87 14.91
CA GLU A 145 -0.83 13.31 15.64
C GLU A 145 0.33 12.91 14.71
N ILE A 146 0.05 12.67 13.42
CA ILE A 146 0.99 12.06 12.47
C ILE A 146 1.61 13.14 11.59
N LYS A 147 2.92 13.38 11.77
CA LYS A 147 3.67 14.39 10.99
C LYS A 147 3.75 14.08 9.49
N SER A 148 3.85 12.80 9.13
CA SER A 148 3.94 12.35 7.74
C SER A 148 3.26 11.00 7.58
N ALA A 149 2.10 10.99 6.92
CA ALA A 149 1.33 9.77 6.67
C ALA A 149 2.12 8.75 5.84
N GLY A 150 2.78 9.21 4.76
CA GLY A 150 3.57 8.34 3.89
C GLY A 150 4.82 7.75 4.56
N GLY A 151 5.48 8.51 5.44
CA GLY A 151 6.59 7.98 6.25
C GLY A 151 6.10 6.96 7.28
N TYR A 152 4.99 7.28 7.96
CA TYR A 152 4.40 6.38 8.96
C TYR A 152 3.90 5.07 8.34
N LEU A 153 3.26 5.12 7.17
CA LEU A 153 2.83 3.92 6.45
C LEU A 153 4.03 3.01 6.15
N ARG A 154 5.17 3.55 5.67
CA ARG A 154 6.37 2.74 5.41
C ARG A 154 6.90 2.04 6.66
N VAL A 155 6.89 2.73 7.81
CA VAL A 155 7.28 2.13 9.09
C VAL A 155 6.35 0.99 9.46
N LEU A 156 5.03 1.19 9.34
CA LEU A 156 4.05 0.13 9.62
C LEU A 156 4.19 -1.06 8.67
N THR A 157 4.42 -0.80 7.38
CA THR A 157 4.68 -1.83 6.37
C THR A 157 5.97 -2.61 6.68
N GLY A 158 7.04 -1.93 7.10
CA GLY A 158 8.28 -2.58 7.54
C GLY A 158 8.03 -3.54 8.70
N LYS A 159 7.36 -3.06 9.76
CA LYS A 159 6.99 -3.89 10.91
C LYS A 159 6.08 -5.06 10.54
N ALA A 160 5.16 -4.87 9.60
CA ALA A 160 4.30 -5.94 9.12
C ALA A 160 5.07 -7.04 8.38
N ARG A 161 6.10 -6.65 7.63
CA ARG A 161 7.00 -7.60 6.98
C ARG A 161 7.77 -8.44 7.99
N GLU A 162 8.08 -7.87 9.15
CA GLU A 162 8.75 -8.55 10.27
C GLU A 162 7.77 -9.33 11.17
N GLY A 163 6.46 -9.26 10.90
CA GLY A 163 5.42 -9.90 11.72
C GLY A 163 5.13 -9.17 13.04
N GLU A 164 5.64 -7.96 13.23
CA GLU A 164 5.49 -7.14 14.45
C GLU A 164 4.30 -6.17 14.39
N PHE A 165 3.54 -6.17 13.30
CA PHE A 165 2.37 -5.32 13.12
C PHE A 165 1.07 -6.11 13.24
N SER A 166 0.08 -5.51 13.87
CA SER A 166 -1.28 -6.04 13.96
C SER A 166 -2.29 -4.91 14.02
N LEU A 167 -3.41 -5.06 13.30
CA LEU A 167 -4.47 -4.06 13.25
C LEU A 167 -5.25 -3.94 14.57
N GLY A 168 -5.36 -5.02 15.34
CA GLY A 168 -6.15 -5.05 16.59
C GLY A 168 -5.75 -3.95 17.57
N PRO A 169 -4.48 -3.85 18.00
CA PRO A 169 -4.02 -2.77 18.87
C PRO A 169 -4.27 -1.37 18.31
N VAL A 170 -4.13 -1.19 16.99
CA VAL A 170 -4.39 0.09 16.31
C VAL A 170 -5.87 0.47 16.44
N LEU A 171 -6.78 -0.42 16.04
CA LEU A 171 -8.22 -0.19 16.10
C LEU A 171 -8.70 0.03 17.55
N MET A 172 -8.20 -0.76 18.49
CA MET A 172 -8.57 -0.63 19.90
C MET A 172 -8.06 0.67 20.52
N ALA A 173 -6.89 1.16 20.12
CA ALA A 173 -6.38 2.45 20.55
C ALA A 173 -7.29 3.60 20.06
N LEU A 174 -7.76 3.55 18.81
CA LEU A 174 -8.68 4.54 18.24
C LEU A 174 -10.03 4.56 18.98
N LEU A 175 -10.63 3.39 19.19
CA LEU A 175 -11.91 3.26 19.89
C LEU A 175 -11.83 3.85 21.31
N ARG A 176 -10.75 3.55 22.05
CA ARG A 176 -10.51 4.12 23.38
C ARG A 176 -10.25 5.63 23.34
N GLY A 177 -9.44 6.10 22.38
CA GLY A 177 -9.14 7.52 22.19
C GLY A 177 -10.41 8.34 21.96
N LYS A 178 -11.32 7.83 21.14
CA LYS A 178 -12.63 8.44 20.87
C LYS A 178 -13.50 8.51 22.13
N ALA A 179 -13.60 7.43 22.90
CA ALA A 179 -14.33 7.44 24.17
C ALA A 179 -13.76 8.47 25.16
N ALA A 180 -12.43 8.58 25.24
CA ALA A 180 -11.75 9.56 26.07
C ALA A 180 -12.00 11.01 25.60
N LYS A 181 -11.97 11.28 24.29
CA LYS A 181 -12.32 12.59 23.71
C LYS A 181 -13.76 12.98 24.06
N ALA A 182 -14.71 12.08 23.83
CA ALA A 182 -16.12 12.31 24.16
C ALA A 182 -16.35 12.59 25.66
N ALA A 183 -15.67 11.89 26.56
CA ALA A 183 -15.77 12.14 27.99
C ALA A 183 -15.23 13.53 28.39
N ARG A 184 -14.14 13.97 27.75
CA ARG A 184 -13.57 15.31 27.97
C ARG A 184 -14.49 16.42 27.46
N ASP A 185 -15.08 16.25 26.27
CA ASP A 185 -16.03 17.22 25.71
C ASP A 185 -17.28 17.38 26.60
N ARG A 186 -17.82 16.27 27.13
CA ARG A 186 -18.95 16.33 28.09
C ARG A 186 -18.61 17.11 29.36
N LYS A 187 -17.39 16.99 29.88
CA LYS A 187 -16.94 17.73 31.06
C LYS A 187 -16.72 19.22 30.79
N LYS A 188 -16.43 19.62 29.54
CA LYS A 188 -16.27 21.03 29.16
C LYS A 188 -17.61 21.72 28.89
N ALA A 189 -18.66 20.97 28.59
CA ALA A 189 -19.99 21.48 28.23
C ALA A 189 -20.97 21.58 29.42
N GLY A 190 -20.60 21.07 30.59
CA GLY A 190 -21.38 21.18 31.83
C GLY A 190 -20.66 22.04 32.85
#